data_AF-A0A947SJY4-F1
#
_entry.id   AF-A0A947SJY4-F1
#
_cell.length_a   1.000
_cell.length_b   1.000
_cell.length_c   1.000
_cell.angle_alpha   90.00
_cell.angle_beta   90.00
_cell.angle_gamma   90.00
#
_symmetry.space_group_name_H-M   'P 1'
#
loop_
_entity.id
_entity.type
_entity.pdbx_description
1 polymer ?
#
loop_
_entity_poly.entity_id
_entity_poly.type
_entity_poly.pdbx_seq_one_letter_code
_entity_poly.pdbx_strand_id
1 'polypeptide(L)' 'MTITPKQFNQLATKDDLKKLESRLASKKDFNKVLNAVDGLAKRFDTIETESKMDKLAHDRMQKQIDKLELKTTP' A
#
# COMPACT_ATOMS: atom_id res chain seq x y z
N MET A 1 -15.31 5.32 -53.34
CA MET A 1 -15.67 6.33 -52.32
C MET A 1 -14.38 6.93 -51.79
N THR A 2 -14.22 8.24 -51.90
CA THR A 2 -13.04 8.97 -51.40
C THR A 2 -13.35 9.55 -50.03
N ILE A 3 -12.44 9.34 -49.09
CA ILE A 3 -12.56 9.88 -47.73
C ILE A 3 -12.34 11.40 -47.82
N THR A 4 -13.22 12.19 -47.20
CA THR A 4 -13.06 13.65 -47.18
C THR A 4 -11.91 14.06 -46.25
N PRO A 5 -11.26 15.22 -46.46
CA PRO A 5 -10.19 15.71 -45.59
C PRO A 5 -10.59 15.82 -44.11
N LYS A 6 -11.86 16.18 -43.83
CA LYS A 6 -12.41 16.19 -42.46
C LYS A 6 -12.49 14.79 -41.85
N GLN A 7 -12.90 13.79 -42.64
CA GLN A 7 -12.93 12.39 -42.20
C GLN A 7 -11.52 11.81 -42.02
N PHE A 8 -10.54 12.25 -42.81
CA PHE A 8 -9.14 11.87 -42.64
C PHE A 8 -8.56 12.42 -41.33
N ASN A 9 -8.87 13.67 -40.97
CA ASN A 9 -8.45 14.28 -39.71
C ASN A 9 -9.15 13.70 -38.46
N GLN A 10 -10.25 12.96 -38.64
CA GLN A 10 -10.92 12.22 -37.56
C GLN A 10 -10.35 10.82 -37.33
N LEU A 11 -9.53 10.31 -38.25
CA LEU A 11 -8.81 9.04 -38.05
C LEU A 11 -7.68 9.27 -37.04
N ALA A 12 -7.70 8.50 -35.94
CA ALA A 12 -6.58 8.46 -35.02
C ALA A 12 -5.32 8.02 -35.78
N THR A 13 -4.27 8.82 -35.72
CA THR A 13 -3.02 8.50 -36.42
C THR A 13 -2.24 7.43 -35.67
N LYS A 14 -1.29 6.78 -36.35
CA LYS A 14 -0.35 5.84 -35.69
C LYS A 14 0.38 6.50 -34.52
N ASP A 15 0.67 7.80 -34.60
CA ASP A 15 1.33 8.55 -33.54
C ASP A 15 0.41 8.83 -32.35
N ASP A 16 -0.89 9.03 -32.59
CA ASP A 16 -1.89 9.16 -31.53
C ASP A 16 -2.07 7.85 -30.75
N LEU A 17 -2.07 6.71 -31.45
CA LEU A 17 -2.13 5.39 -30.83
C LEU A 17 -0.90 5.09 -29.97
N LYS A 18 0.31 5.45 -30.44
CA LYS A 18 1.55 5.33 -29.65
C LYS A 18 1.55 6.22 -28.41
N LYS A 19 1.01 7.44 -28.50
CA LYS A 19 0.85 8.34 -27.34
C LYS A 19 -0.18 7.83 -26.34
N LEU A 20 -1.21 7.12 -26.81
CA LEU A 20 -2.20 6.48 -25.93
C LEU A 20 -1.57 5.30 -25.18
N GLU A 21 -0.80 4.47 -25.88
CA GLU A 21 -0.08 3.33 -25.30
C GLU A 21 0.91 3.75 -24.22
N SER A 22 1.61 4.88 -24.40
CA SER A 22 2.54 5.41 -23.39
C SER A 22 1.86 6.04 -22.17
N ARG A 23 0.57 6.41 -22.27
CA ARG A 23 -0.24 6.97 -21.17
C ARG A 23 -1.03 5.91 -20.40
N LEU A 24 -1.18 4.71 -20.96
CA LEU A 24 -1.81 3.59 -20.29
C LEU A 24 -0.83 3.00 -19.28
N ALA A 25 -1.21 2.99 -18.00
CA ALA A 25 -0.50 2.22 -17.00
C ALA A 25 -0.46 0.76 -17.45
N SER A 26 0.74 0.20 -17.58
CA SER A 26 0.88 -1.16 -18.08
C SER A 26 0.39 -2.15 -17.03
N LYS A 27 -0.02 -3.35 -17.46
CA LYS A 27 -0.31 -4.47 -16.52
C LYS A 27 0.86 -4.73 -15.56
N LYS A 28 2.10 -4.45 -16.00
CA LYS A 28 3.31 -4.58 -15.18
C LYS A 28 3.35 -3.56 -14.05
N ASP A 29 2.91 -2.32 -14.30
CA ASP A 29 2.87 -1.28 -13.27
C ASP A 29 1.77 -1.56 -12.24
N PHE A 30 0.63 -2.06 -12.70
CA PHE A 30 -0.43 -2.55 -11.80
C PHE A 30 0.06 -3.70 -10.90
N ASN A 31 0.77 -4.67 -11.46
CA ASN A 31 1.33 -5.77 -10.68
C ASN A 31 2.39 -5.32 -9.66
N LYS A 32 3.19 -4.29 -9.96
CA LYS A 32 4.13 -3.72 -8.98
C LYS A 32 3.39 -3.11 -7.79
N VAL A 33 2.29 -2.41 -8.04
CA VAL A 33 1.46 -1.83 -6.97
C VAL A 33 0.85 -2.94 -6.11
N LEU A 34 0.29 -3.99 -6.72
CA LEU A 34 -0.25 -5.13 -5.97
C LEU A 34 0.81 -5.79 -5.08
N ASN A 35 2.00 -6.05 -5.63
CA ASN A 35 3.10 -6.63 -4.84
C ASN A 35 3.54 -5.73 -3.68
N ALA A 36 3.54 -4.40 -3.88
CA ALA A 36 3.86 -3.44 -2.82
C ALA A 36 2.79 -3.43 -1.72
N VAL A 37 1.51 -3.52 -2.11
CA VAL A 37 0.38 -3.61 -1.17
C VAL A 37 0.43 -4.92 -0.38
N ASP A 38 0.70 -6.05 -1.03
CA ASP A 38 0.88 -7.34 -0.35
C ASP A 38 2.04 -7.29 0.65
N GLY A 39 3.14 -6.64 0.29
CA GLY A 39 4.27 -6.40 1.19
C GLY A 39 3.91 -5.54 2.39
N LEU A 40 3.08 -4.51 2.18
CA LEU A 40 2.58 -3.64 3.25
C LEU A 40 1.65 -4.39 4.21
N ALA A 41 0.72 -5.19 3.67
CA ALA A 41 -0.20 -5.99 4.48
C ALA A 41 0.56 -6.93 5.42
N LYS A 42 1.54 -7.67 4.90
CA LYS A 42 2.38 -8.57 5.72
C LYS A 42 3.12 -7.83 6.84
N ARG A 43 3.68 -6.65 6.54
CA ARG A 43 4.37 -5.83 7.56
C ARG A 43 3.39 -5.31 8.61
N PHE A 44 2.18 -4.96 8.21
CA PHE A 44 1.14 -4.50 9.12
C PHE A 44 0.74 -5.62 10.11
N ASP A 45 0.56 -6.84 9.63
CA ASP A 45 0.28 -8.01 10.50
C ASP A 45 1.41 -8.25 11.52
N THR A 46 2.67 -8.12 11.09
CA THR A 46 3.84 -8.20 11.98
C THR A 46 3.80 -7.10 13.04
N ILE A 47 3.59 -5.85 12.64
CA ILE A 47 3.53 -4.70 13.57
C ILE A 47 2.38 -4.85 14.56
N GLU A 48 1.21 -5.31 14.12
CA GLU A 48 0.07 -5.52 15.01
C GLU A 48 0.39 -6.58 16.07
N THR A 49 1.07 -7.65 15.67
CA THR A 49 1.51 -8.71 16.58
C THR A 49 2.52 -8.19 17.59
N GLU A 50 3.55 -7.48 17.13
CA GLU A 50 4.57 -6.87 18.00
C GLU A 50 3.95 -5.87 18.98
N SER A 51 3.02 -5.03 18.53
CA SER A 51 2.33 -4.06 19.39
C SER A 51 1.47 -4.72 20.47
N LYS A 52 0.78 -5.83 20.15
CA LYS A 52 0.04 -6.62 21.15
C LYS A 52 0.98 -7.19 22.20
N MET A 53 2.13 -7.72 21.78
CA MET A 53 3.12 -8.29 22.69
C MET A 53 3.77 -7.21 23.57
N ASP A 54 4.04 -6.03 23.02
CA ASP A 54 4.57 -4.88 23.76
C ASP A 54 3.60 -4.41 24.85
N LYS A 55 2.32 -4.26 24.51
CA LYS A 55 1.26 -3.95 25.50
C LYS A 55 1.21 -5.00 26.62
N LEU A 56 1.28 -6.28 26.28
CA LEU A 56 1.31 -7.35 27.26
C LEU A 56 2.56 -7.29 28.16
N ALA A 57 3.71 -6.90 27.62
CA ALA A 57 4.93 -6.69 28.40
C ALA A 57 4.75 -5.52 29.36
N HIS A 58 4.21 -4.39 28.90
CA HIS A 58 3.89 -3.23 29.74
C HIS A 58 2.89 -3.57 30.85
N ASP A 59 1.82 -4.33 30.56
CA ASP A 59 0.86 -4.77 31.57
C ASP A 59 1.53 -5.62 32.67
N ARG A 60 2.47 -6.48 32.29
CA ARG A 60 3.24 -7.29 33.25
C ARG A 60 4.17 -6.42 34.08
N MET A 61 4.83 -5.45 33.47
CA MET A 61 5.70 -4.50 34.16
C MET A 61 4.89 -3.67 35.16
N GLN A 62 3.72 -3.17 34.77
CA GLN A 62 2.86 -2.42 35.67
C GLN A 62 2.47 -3.24 36.89
N LYS A 63 2.06 -4.50 36.72
CA LYS A 63 1.77 -5.40 37.85
C LYS A 63 2.96 -5.61 38.78
N GLN A 64 4.19 -5.64 38.24
CA GLN A 64 5.40 -5.74 39.06
C GLN A 64 5.65 -4.44 39.83
N ILE A 65 5.45 -3.28 39.20
CA ILE A 65 5.55 -1.96 39.83
C ILE A 65 4.55 -1.87 40.98
N ASP A 66 3.27 -2.14 40.74
CA ASP A 66 2.22 -2.08 41.76
C ASP A 66 2.56 -2.96 42.98
N LYS A 67 3.12 -4.16 42.73
CA LYS A 67 3.55 -5.08 43.79
C LYS A 67 4.73 -4.56 44.60
N LEU A 68 5.65 -3.83 43.96
CA LEU A 68 6.79 -3.21 44.63
C LEU A 68 6.33 -2.01 45.46
N GLU A 69 5.47 -1.15 44.90
CA GLU A 69 4.90 0.00 45.61
C GLU A 69 4.18 -0.44 46.89
N LEU A 70 3.39 -1.52 46.83
CA LEU A 70 2.70 -2.07 48.00
C LEU A 70 3.65 -2.58 49.10
N LYS A 71 4.87 -3.03 48.73
CA LYS A 71 5.89 -3.50 49.68
C LYS A 71 6.72 -2.37 50.28
N THR A 72 6.83 -1.25 49.58
CA THR A 72 7.62 -0.08 50.01
C THR A 72 6.79 0.98 50.70
N THR A 73 5.46 0.84 50.71
CA THR A 73 4.57 1.70 51.49
C THR A 73 4.63 1.25 52.97
N PRO A 74 4.95 2.16 53.92
CA PRO A 74 5.12 1.83 55.34
C PRO A 74 3.84 1.35 56.03
#